data_AF-A0A3N9XJP5-F1
#
_entry.id   AF-A0A3N9XJP5-F1
#
_cell.length_a   1.000
_cell.length_b   1.000
_cell.length_c   1.000
_cell.angle_alpha   90.00
_cell.angle_beta   90.00
_cell.angle_gamma   90.00
#
_symmetry.space_group_name_H-M   'P 1'
#
loop_
_entity.id
_entity.type
_entity.pdbx_description
1 polymer ?
#
loop_
_entity_poly.entity_id
_entity_poly.type
_entity_poly.pdbx_seq_one_letter_code
_entity_poly.pdbx_strand_id
1 'polypeptide(L)'
;MAGLFDGFEGYRVVADAERRSALTSALVAVDANVLLNLYRYNARTTNDLLAIFERLGDRLVVPHQAVREFHRNRLSAIGNPEQATTEARNGLDKSRHGAARALDVWSKKVALDESELRQLHSEIEQVFRRLQDVVDRAAPDRVHPTTPTEDDPVLRRLTELLDGKVLARPDDERWNELITQGNKRVEDEVPPGYLDVEKGEQFPEGASGDFLVYIQACVEAKARDLDLLIVTNDEKEDWWWRRGAELIGPRREMTEEFFALASRRLYLMRPSDLLVLSDALDLTVDPESAKDADTSRADIEDLGKWTVEAVDTLLERLRGEGRRGLADVIVEAARQGGTLGRDAVYALCGYDEDRLLVGFTRPTARIAGDLQAEELLPATVRPMLTPLYRGPGRLYALRVPPEVVAMFGSDETTVDDAIEPDGAGKYAPLTDYLQELADDSATMTFAELEGLLAAPLAPSARKYPQYWYSPANSLGKAVDAAGFKARLVRLKAETVEFARRTT
;
A
#
# COMPACT_ATOMS: atom_id res chain seq x y z
N MET A 1 -9.76 12.40 -50.41
CA MET A 1 -10.50 13.03 -49.28
C MET A 1 -10.31 12.11 -48.10
N ALA A 2 -9.94 12.64 -46.94
CA ALA A 2 -9.81 11.89 -45.70
C ALA A 2 -11.16 11.87 -44.95
N GLY A 3 -11.47 10.79 -44.26
CA GLY A 3 -12.60 10.65 -43.35
C GLY A 3 -12.41 11.43 -42.04
N LEU A 4 -13.48 11.60 -41.26
CA LEU A 4 -13.48 12.34 -39.99
C LEU A 4 -12.45 11.79 -38.97
N PHE A 5 -12.15 10.50 -39.04
CA PHE A 5 -11.29 9.81 -38.09
C PHE A 5 -9.92 9.43 -38.66
N ASP A 6 -9.63 9.77 -39.93
CA ASP A 6 -8.32 9.48 -40.53
C ASP A 6 -7.27 10.37 -39.85
N GLY A 7 -6.35 9.77 -39.09
CA GLY A 7 -5.39 10.49 -38.25
C GLY A 7 -5.94 10.95 -36.90
N PHE A 8 -7.16 10.54 -36.54
CA PHE A 8 -7.80 10.79 -35.24
C PHE A 8 -8.39 9.50 -34.65
N GLU A 9 -7.74 8.37 -34.89
CA GLU A 9 -8.22 7.04 -34.51
C GLU A 9 -8.42 6.93 -32.98
N GLY A 10 -7.61 7.63 -32.18
CA GLY A 10 -7.73 7.70 -30.72
C GLY A 10 -8.99 8.39 -30.20
N TYR A 11 -9.74 9.09 -31.05
CA TYR A 11 -11.01 9.74 -30.68
C TYR A 11 -12.24 8.87 -30.94
N ARG A 12 -12.07 7.69 -31.56
CA ARG A 12 -13.18 6.80 -31.86
C ARG A 12 -13.53 5.94 -30.65
N VAL A 13 -14.79 5.99 -30.24
CA VAL A 13 -15.35 5.02 -29.29
C VAL A 13 -15.59 3.72 -30.05
N VAL A 14 -14.98 2.64 -29.57
CA VAL A 14 -15.09 1.31 -30.18
C VAL A 14 -16.45 0.69 -29.83
N ALA A 15 -17.17 0.18 -30.82
CA ALA A 15 -18.41 -0.56 -30.59
C ALA A 15 -18.15 -1.97 -30.03
N ASP A 16 -19.10 -2.53 -29.28
CA ASP A 16 -18.97 -3.89 -28.71
C ASP A 16 -18.70 -4.97 -29.75
N ALA A 17 -19.27 -4.84 -30.96
CA ALA A 17 -18.99 -5.75 -32.07
C ALA A 17 -17.52 -5.73 -32.50
N GLU A 18 -16.87 -4.55 -32.47
CA GLU A 18 -15.43 -4.43 -32.75
C GLU A 18 -14.60 -5.01 -31.61
N ARG A 19 -15.00 -4.83 -30.34
CA ARG A 19 -14.34 -5.45 -29.18
C ARG A 19 -14.40 -6.98 -29.26
N ARG A 20 -15.57 -7.54 -29.58
CA ARG A 20 -15.77 -8.98 -29.83
C ARG A 20 -14.88 -9.48 -30.97
N SER A 21 -14.83 -8.73 -32.08
CA SER A 21 -13.95 -9.08 -33.21
C SER A 21 -12.49 -9.10 -32.78
N ALA A 22 -12.02 -8.06 -32.06
CA ALA A 22 -10.65 -7.98 -31.58
C ALA A 22 -10.28 -9.19 -30.71
N LEU A 23 -11.18 -9.65 -29.83
CA LEU A 23 -10.93 -10.83 -29.01
C LEU A 23 -10.67 -12.10 -29.85
N THR A 24 -11.30 -12.21 -31.02
CA THR A 24 -11.14 -13.36 -31.93
C THR A 24 -9.93 -13.25 -32.88
N SER A 25 -9.45 -12.05 -33.20
CA SER A 25 -8.47 -11.83 -34.26
C SER A 25 -7.18 -11.11 -33.84
N ALA A 26 -7.19 -10.33 -32.77
CA ALA A 26 -6.04 -9.57 -32.30
C ALA A 26 -5.00 -10.46 -31.60
N LEU A 27 -3.75 -9.98 -31.56
CA LEU A 27 -2.77 -10.44 -30.58
C LEU A 27 -3.27 -10.02 -29.19
N VAL A 28 -3.25 -10.95 -28.24
CA VAL A 28 -3.69 -10.70 -26.86
C VAL A 28 -2.50 -10.73 -25.93
N ALA A 29 -2.07 -9.56 -25.47
CA ALA A 29 -0.99 -9.42 -24.50
C ALA A 29 -1.55 -9.34 -23.08
N VAL A 30 -1.11 -10.22 -22.19
CA VAL A 30 -1.58 -10.27 -20.80
C VAL A 30 -0.56 -9.62 -19.86
N ASP A 31 -1.06 -8.71 -19.04
CA ASP A 31 -0.28 -8.00 -18.02
C ASP A 31 -0.02 -8.87 -16.76
N ALA A 32 0.97 -8.50 -15.96
CA ALA A 32 1.36 -9.21 -14.75
C ALA A 32 0.21 -9.28 -13.72
N ASN A 33 -0.54 -8.19 -13.55
CA ASN A 33 -1.64 -8.13 -12.57
C ASN A 33 -2.74 -9.17 -12.86
N VAL A 34 -2.97 -9.51 -14.13
CA VAL A 34 -3.95 -10.52 -14.54
C VAL A 34 -3.46 -11.91 -14.13
N LEU A 35 -2.18 -12.21 -14.36
CA LEU A 35 -1.57 -13.47 -13.95
C LEU A 35 -1.54 -13.62 -12.42
N LEU A 36 -1.23 -12.52 -11.70
CA LEU A 36 -1.25 -12.50 -10.24
C LEU A 36 -2.66 -12.72 -9.69
N ASN A 37 -3.69 -12.19 -10.36
CA ASN A 37 -5.08 -12.37 -9.95
C ASN A 37 -5.57 -13.82 -10.04
N LEU A 38 -4.93 -14.70 -10.83
CA LEU A 38 -5.22 -16.15 -10.83
C LEU A 38 -5.01 -16.78 -9.44
N TYR A 39 -4.08 -16.24 -8.65
CA TYR A 39 -3.91 -16.63 -7.24
C TYR A 39 -4.93 -15.98 -6.32
N ARG A 40 -5.59 -14.90 -6.72
CA ARG A 40 -6.54 -14.14 -5.89
C ARG A 40 -7.99 -14.57 -6.11
N TYR A 41 -8.31 -15.16 -7.24
CA TYR A 41 -9.64 -15.67 -7.55
C TYR A 41 -9.94 -17.00 -6.86
N ASN A 42 -11.23 -17.39 -6.89
CA ASN A 42 -11.66 -18.74 -6.52
C ASN A 42 -11.39 -19.71 -7.68
N ALA A 43 -11.42 -21.02 -7.39
CA ALA A 43 -11.07 -22.06 -8.37
C ALA A 43 -11.90 -21.98 -9.66
N ARG A 44 -13.20 -21.65 -9.57
CA ARG A 44 -14.08 -21.50 -10.73
C ARG A 44 -13.59 -20.38 -11.65
N THR A 45 -13.40 -19.18 -11.11
CA THR A 45 -12.96 -18.00 -11.87
C THR A 45 -11.55 -18.17 -12.43
N THR A 46 -10.65 -18.81 -11.67
CA THR A 46 -9.32 -19.19 -12.18
C THR A 46 -9.42 -20.16 -13.36
N ASN A 47 -10.29 -21.17 -13.28
CA ASN A 47 -10.47 -22.14 -14.36
C ASN A 47 -11.07 -21.52 -15.62
N ASP A 48 -12.08 -20.66 -15.47
CA ASP A 48 -12.74 -19.98 -16.58
C ASP A 48 -11.77 -19.02 -17.31
N LEU A 49 -10.97 -18.25 -16.56
CA LEU A 49 -9.98 -17.36 -17.17
C LEU A 49 -8.86 -18.14 -17.88
N LEU A 50 -8.40 -19.26 -17.30
CA LEU A 50 -7.42 -20.14 -17.95
C LEU A 50 -7.99 -20.79 -19.22
N ALA A 51 -9.27 -21.16 -19.25
CA ALA A 51 -9.93 -21.69 -20.45
C ALA A 51 -9.96 -20.64 -21.59
N ILE A 52 -10.17 -19.37 -21.25
CA ILE A 52 -10.05 -18.26 -22.22
C ILE A 52 -8.62 -18.20 -22.76
N PHE A 53 -7.61 -18.23 -21.90
CA PHE A 53 -6.20 -18.20 -22.30
C PHE A 53 -5.82 -19.38 -23.20
N GLU A 54 -6.34 -20.58 -22.93
CA GLU A 54 -6.17 -21.75 -23.79
C GLU A 54 -6.78 -21.52 -25.17
N ARG A 55 -7.99 -20.96 -25.23
CA ARG A 55 -8.72 -20.69 -26.49
C ARG A 55 -8.10 -19.61 -27.35
N LEU A 56 -7.38 -18.66 -26.75
CA LEU A 56 -6.59 -17.66 -27.49
C LEU A 56 -5.43 -18.28 -28.27
N GLY A 57 -4.92 -19.44 -27.86
CA GLY A 57 -3.91 -20.20 -28.58
C GLY A 57 -2.63 -19.39 -28.82
N ASP A 58 -2.16 -19.37 -30.08
CA ASP A 58 -0.93 -18.69 -30.49
C ASP A 58 -1.01 -17.16 -30.44
N ARG A 59 -2.23 -16.60 -30.35
CA ARG A 59 -2.43 -15.14 -30.23
C ARG A 59 -2.19 -14.63 -28.81
N LEU A 60 -2.21 -15.51 -27.82
CA LEU A 60 -1.86 -15.13 -26.45
C LEU A 60 -0.36 -14.95 -26.35
N VAL A 61 0.06 -13.81 -25.80
CA VAL A 61 1.46 -13.55 -25.45
C VAL A 61 1.55 -12.89 -24.08
N VAL A 62 2.71 -13.03 -23.44
CA VAL A 62 3.02 -12.32 -22.19
C VAL A 62 4.32 -11.56 -22.39
N PRO A 63 4.32 -10.22 -22.27
CA PRO A 63 5.54 -9.43 -22.29
C PRO A 63 6.57 -9.93 -21.27
N HIS A 64 7.85 -9.88 -21.62
CA HIS A 64 8.92 -10.29 -20.72
C HIS A 64 8.86 -9.53 -19.40
N GLN A 65 8.59 -8.21 -19.45
CA GLN A 65 8.45 -7.40 -18.23
C GLN A 65 7.29 -7.91 -17.37
N ALA A 66 6.14 -8.25 -17.96
CA ALA A 66 5.01 -8.79 -17.21
C ALA A 66 5.36 -10.12 -16.50
N VAL A 67 6.16 -10.99 -17.13
CA VAL A 67 6.67 -12.21 -16.49
C VAL A 67 7.64 -11.90 -15.33
N ARG A 68 8.53 -10.92 -15.50
CA ARG A 68 9.43 -10.47 -14.42
C ARG A 68 8.62 -9.98 -13.21
N GLU A 69 7.60 -9.18 -13.45
CA GLU A 69 6.74 -8.64 -12.41
C GLU A 69 5.88 -9.72 -11.75
N PHE A 70 5.35 -10.65 -12.54
CA PHE A 70 4.65 -11.82 -12.02
C PHE A 70 5.53 -12.61 -11.05
N HIS A 71 6.76 -12.98 -11.43
CA HIS A 71 7.63 -13.73 -10.54
C HIS A 71 8.04 -12.94 -9.30
N ARG A 72 8.25 -11.63 -9.43
CA ARG A 72 8.57 -10.73 -8.32
C ARG A 72 7.44 -10.65 -7.29
N ASN A 73 6.21 -10.58 -7.76
CA ASN A 73 5.04 -10.27 -6.93
C ASN A 73 4.19 -11.51 -6.60
N ARG A 74 4.44 -12.67 -7.23
CA ARG A 74 3.64 -13.91 -7.07
C ARG A 74 3.46 -14.31 -5.61
N LEU A 75 4.53 -14.32 -4.82
CA LEU A 75 4.45 -14.69 -3.41
C LEU A 75 3.58 -13.73 -2.60
N SER A 76 3.62 -12.44 -2.93
CA SER A 76 2.74 -11.44 -2.30
C SER A 76 1.28 -11.61 -2.75
N ALA A 77 1.04 -11.99 -4.01
CA ALA A 77 -0.31 -12.20 -4.54
C ALA A 77 -1.00 -13.47 -4.00
N ILE A 78 -0.21 -14.50 -3.67
CA ILE A 78 -0.69 -15.66 -2.90
C ILE A 78 -1.25 -15.20 -1.54
N GLY A 79 -0.59 -14.21 -0.93
CA GLY A 79 -0.96 -13.64 0.37
C GLY A 79 -0.74 -14.62 1.53
N ASN A 80 -1.43 -14.40 2.65
CA ASN A 80 -1.51 -15.35 3.75
C ASN A 80 -2.96 -15.85 3.94
N PRO A 81 -3.44 -16.74 3.06
CA PRO A 81 -4.83 -17.22 3.10
C PRO A 81 -5.13 -18.03 4.36
N GLU A 82 -4.13 -18.69 4.94
CA GLU A 82 -4.28 -19.37 6.24
C GLU A 82 -4.62 -18.39 7.35
N GLN A 83 -3.95 -17.23 7.36
CA GLN A 83 -4.24 -16.17 8.31
C GLN A 83 -5.63 -15.57 8.09
N ALA A 84 -6.00 -15.20 6.86
CA ALA A 84 -7.33 -14.65 6.58
C ALA A 84 -8.45 -15.64 6.93
N THR A 85 -8.25 -16.93 6.63
CA THR A 85 -9.19 -18.00 7.01
C THR A 85 -9.25 -18.16 8.53
N THR A 86 -8.10 -18.11 9.21
CA THR A 86 -8.02 -18.19 10.67
C THR A 86 -8.69 -16.99 11.33
N GLU A 87 -8.49 -15.79 10.82
CA GLU A 87 -9.15 -14.56 11.28
C GLU A 87 -10.67 -14.63 11.09
N ALA A 88 -11.14 -15.09 9.92
CA ALA A 88 -12.55 -15.31 9.66
C ALA A 88 -13.15 -16.36 10.62
N ARG A 89 -12.46 -17.49 10.84
CA ARG A 89 -12.88 -18.52 11.81
C ARG A 89 -12.95 -17.97 13.23
N ASN A 90 -11.92 -17.25 13.66
CA ASN A 90 -11.85 -16.64 14.99
C ASN A 90 -12.95 -15.61 15.19
N GLY A 91 -13.22 -14.78 14.16
CA GLY A 91 -14.31 -13.81 14.18
C GLY A 91 -15.68 -14.49 14.30
N LEU A 92 -15.94 -15.52 13.48
CA LEU A 92 -17.17 -16.30 13.54
C LEU A 92 -17.35 -17.00 14.89
N ASP A 93 -16.29 -17.57 15.47
CA ASP A 93 -16.37 -18.24 16.76
C ASP A 93 -16.55 -17.25 17.92
N LYS A 94 -15.92 -16.07 17.87
CA LYS A 94 -16.20 -14.96 18.81
C LYS A 94 -17.68 -14.56 18.74
N SER A 95 -18.23 -14.36 17.53
CA SER A 95 -19.64 -14.02 17.32
C SER A 95 -20.59 -15.11 17.81
N ARG A 96 -20.26 -16.39 17.57
CA ARG A 96 -21.02 -17.55 18.07
C ARG A 96 -21.12 -17.52 19.59
N HIS A 97 -19.99 -17.36 20.28
CA HIS A 97 -19.96 -17.25 21.74
C HIS A 97 -20.70 -16.02 22.26
N GLY A 98 -20.67 -14.91 21.53
CA GLY A 98 -21.41 -13.70 21.86
C GLY A 98 -22.93 -13.90 21.79
N ALA A 99 -23.41 -14.51 20.70
CA ALA A 99 -24.83 -14.82 20.50
C ALA A 99 -25.35 -15.82 21.56
N ALA A 100 -24.59 -16.88 21.83
CA ALA A 100 -24.91 -17.86 22.88
C ALA A 100 -25.02 -17.19 24.26
N ARG A 101 -24.05 -16.33 24.63
CA ARG A 101 -24.08 -15.58 25.90
C ARG A 101 -25.26 -14.63 26.00
N ALA A 102 -25.63 -13.95 24.90
CA ALA A 102 -26.79 -13.06 24.89
C ALA A 102 -28.10 -13.82 25.17
N LEU A 103 -28.25 -15.02 24.59
CA LEU A 103 -29.38 -15.90 24.90
C LEU A 103 -29.38 -16.35 26.36
N ASP A 104 -28.24 -16.75 26.92
CA ASP A 104 -28.14 -17.16 28.33
C ASP A 104 -28.53 -16.04 29.31
N VAL A 105 -28.17 -14.80 28.99
CA VAL A 105 -28.54 -13.64 29.82
C VAL A 105 -30.03 -13.33 29.69
N TRP A 106 -30.56 -13.38 28.48
CA TRP A 106 -31.98 -13.12 28.23
C TRP A 106 -32.87 -14.21 28.84
N SER A 107 -32.53 -15.49 28.67
CA SER A 107 -33.30 -16.64 29.16
C SER A 107 -33.47 -16.60 30.68
N LYS A 108 -32.41 -16.23 31.42
CA LYS A 108 -32.46 -16.02 32.87
C LYS A 108 -33.43 -14.92 33.30
N LYS A 109 -33.57 -13.86 32.51
CA LYS A 109 -34.47 -12.72 32.82
C LYS A 109 -35.94 -13.05 32.56
N VAL A 110 -36.21 -13.89 31.58
CA VAL A 110 -37.59 -14.27 31.20
C VAL A 110 -38.01 -15.63 31.74
N ALA A 111 -37.13 -16.32 32.48
CA ALA A 111 -37.33 -17.68 32.98
C ALA A 111 -37.75 -18.66 31.88
N LEU A 112 -37.03 -18.62 30.75
CA LEU A 112 -37.27 -19.51 29.62
C LEU A 112 -37.10 -20.97 30.03
N ASP A 113 -37.86 -21.87 29.42
CA ASP A 113 -37.69 -23.30 29.63
C ASP A 113 -36.31 -23.79 29.13
N GLU A 114 -35.69 -24.68 29.89
CA GLU A 114 -34.34 -25.19 29.59
C GLU A 114 -34.30 -25.97 28.26
N SER A 115 -35.39 -26.62 27.86
CA SER A 115 -35.48 -27.31 26.57
C SER A 115 -35.54 -26.33 25.40
N GLU A 116 -36.25 -25.22 25.54
CA GLU A 116 -36.28 -24.14 24.55
C GLU A 116 -34.91 -23.46 24.42
N LEU A 117 -34.24 -23.18 25.56
CA LEU A 117 -32.88 -22.63 25.55
C LEU A 117 -31.88 -23.56 24.83
N ARG A 118 -31.93 -24.87 25.12
CA ARG A 118 -31.09 -25.86 24.43
C ARG A 118 -31.36 -25.90 22.93
N GLN A 119 -32.62 -25.76 22.51
CA GLN A 119 -32.96 -25.72 21.09
C GLN A 119 -32.35 -24.49 20.41
N LEU A 120 -32.49 -23.31 21.01
CA LEU A 120 -31.91 -22.07 20.47
C LEU A 120 -30.38 -22.13 20.37
N HIS A 121 -29.70 -22.71 21.37
CA HIS A 121 -28.25 -22.97 21.30
C HIS A 121 -27.89 -23.91 20.15
N SER A 122 -28.69 -24.95 19.92
CA SER A 122 -28.48 -25.87 18.79
C SER A 122 -28.63 -25.16 17.44
N GLU A 123 -29.59 -24.24 17.31
CA GLU A 123 -29.80 -23.45 16.10
C GLU A 123 -28.62 -22.50 15.82
N ILE A 124 -28.12 -21.79 16.85
CA ILE A 124 -26.90 -20.98 16.74
C ILE A 124 -25.73 -21.84 16.26
N GLU A 125 -25.51 -22.98 16.92
CA GLU A 125 -24.41 -23.87 16.59
C GLU A 125 -24.47 -24.36 15.14
N GLN A 126 -25.67 -24.71 14.65
CA GLN A 126 -25.85 -25.12 13.26
C GLN A 126 -25.59 -23.99 12.26
N VAL A 127 -26.06 -22.77 12.54
CA VAL A 127 -25.85 -21.61 11.65
C VAL A 127 -24.37 -21.30 11.53
N PHE A 128 -23.67 -21.17 12.67
CA PHE A 128 -22.24 -20.84 12.66
C PHE A 128 -21.38 -21.95 12.07
N ARG A 129 -21.75 -23.24 12.27
CA ARG A 129 -21.07 -24.34 11.59
C ARG A 129 -21.20 -24.26 10.07
N ARG A 130 -22.39 -23.94 9.55
CA ARG A 130 -22.57 -23.74 8.10
C ARG A 130 -21.72 -22.59 7.57
N LEU A 131 -21.59 -21.49 8.34
CA LEU A 131 -20.73 -20.36 7.96
C LEU A 131 -19.26 -20.77 7.93
N GLN A 132 -18.79 -21.51 8.93
CA GLN A 132 -17.43 -22.06 8.96
C GLN A 132 -17.18 -23.00 7.78
N ASP A 133 -18.12 -23.92 7.48
CA ASP A 133 -17.99 -24.82 6.34
C ASP A 133 -17.92 -24.07 4.99
N VAL A 134 -18.59 -22.92 4.87
CA VAL A 134 -18.52 -22.07 3.67
C VAL A 134 -17.15 -21.39 3.60
N VAL A 135 -16.63 -20.86 4.71
CA VAL A 135 -15.27 -20.30 4.77
C VAL A 135 -14.24 -21.35 4.37
N ASP A 136 -14.39 -22.59 4.85
CA ASP A 136 -13.49 -23.71 4.57
C ASP A 136 -13.56 -24.16 3.11
N ARG A 137 -14.75 -24.12 2.49
CA ARG A 137 -14.94 -24.46 1.07
C ARG A 137 -14.58 -23.33 0.11
N ALA A 138 -14.73 -22.09 0.56
CA ALA A 138 -14.35 -20.90 -0.19
C ALA A 138 -12.86 -20.59 -0.08
N ALA A 139 -12.15 -21.25 0.85
CA ALA A 139 -10.70 -21.24 0.92
C ALA A 139 -10.16 -21.76 -0.42
N PRO A 140 -9.54 -20.90 -1.23
CA PRO A 140 -9.05 -21.27 -2.56
C PRO A 140 -7.96 -22.35 -2.48
N ASP A 141 -7.70 -23.05 -3.59
CA ASP A 141 -6.65 -24.08 -3.76
C ASP A 141 -5.21 -23.52 -3.62
N ARG A 142 -4.95 -22.74 -2.56
CA ARG A 142 -3.79 -21.87 -2.48
C ARG A 142 -2.59 -22.60 -1.91
N VAL A 143 -1.58 -22.58 -2.75
CA VAL A 143 -0.21 -22.98 -2.49
C VAL A 143 0.41 -22.11 -1.41
N HIS A 144 1.25 -22.70 -0.58
CA HIS A 144 2.11 -21.98 0.36
C HIS A 144 3.30 -21.38 -0.42
N PRO A 145 3.94 -20.29 0.06
CA PRO A 145 5.15 -19.76 -0.58
C PRO A 145 6.29 -20.78 -0.77
N THR A 146 6.29 -21.86 0.01
CA THR A 146 7.27 -22.97 -0.08
C THR A 146 6.77 -24.16 -0.88
N THR A 147 5.55 -24.12 -1.44
CA THR A 147 5.05 -25.18 -2.30
C THR A 147 5.96 -25.30 -3.52
N PRO A 148 6.50 -26.50 -3.81
CA PRO A 148 7.26 -26.74 -5.01
C PRO A 148 6.50 -26.31 -6.27
N THR A 149 7.22 -25.82 -7.27
CA THR A 149 6.61 -25.35 -8.54
C THR A 149 5.71 -26.40 -9.20
N GLU A 150 6.10 -27.67 -9.13
CA GLU A 150 5.35 -28.80 -9.70
C GLU A 150 4.02 -29.09 -8.98
N ASP A 151 3.95 -28.74 -7.70
CA ASP A 151 2.77 -28.90 -6.85
C ASP A 151 1.85 -27.67 -6.89
N ASP A 152 2.27 -26.59 -7.56
CA ASP A 152 1.44 -25.39 -7.75
C ASP A 152 0.54 -25.55 -8.98
N PRO A 153 -0.79 -25.72 -8.79
CA PRO A 153 -1.70 -25.98 -9.90
C PRO A 153 -1.82 -24.79 -10.87
N VAL A 154 -1.70 -23.56 -10.37
CA VAL A 154 -1.74 -22.36 -11.22
C VAL A 154 -0.45 -22.26 -12.01
N LEU A 155 0.70 -22.38 -11.34
CA LEU A 155 1.99 -22.26 -12.01
C LEU A 155 2.23 -23.39 -13.01
N ARG A 156 1.82 -24.63 -12.69
CA ARG A 156 1.89 -25.77 -13.61
C ARG A 156 1.07 -25.53 -14.87
N ARG A 157 -0.19 -25.10 -14.74
CA ARG A 157 -1.03 -24.76 -15.89
C ARG A 157 -0.46 -23.59 -16.70
N LEU A 158 0.00 -22.53 -16.03
CA LEU A 158 0.65 -21.41 -16.72
C LEU A 158 1.93 -21.83 -17.44
N THR A 159 2.72 -22.73 -16.87
CA THR A 159 3.95 -23.25 -17.50
C THR A 159 3.62 -23.94 -18.83
N GLU A 160 2.61 -24.80 -18.85
CA GLU A 160 2.15 -25.49 -20.06
C GLU A 160 1.51 -24.51 -21.05
N LEU A 161 0.66 -23.61 -20.56
CA LEU A 161 -0.12 -22.71 -21.38
C LEU A 161 0.75 -21.66 -22.07
N LEU A 162 1.75 -21.13 -21.37
CA LEU A 162 2.61 -20.03 -21.82
C LEU A 162 3.90 -20.49 -22.50
N ASP A 163 4.09 -21.80 -22.68
CA ASP A 163 5.23 -22.32 -23.44
C ASP A 163 5.24 -21.72 -24.86
N GLY A 164 6.37 -21.15 -25.25
CA GLY A 164 6.52 -20.42 -26.52
C GLY A 164 5.75 -19.09 -26.64
N LYS A 165 5.04 -18.63 -25.60
CA LYS A 165 4.19 -17.40 -25.64
C LYS A 165 4.75 -16.23 -24.82
N VAL A 166 5.82 -16.45 -24.07
CA VAL A 166 6.55 -15.37 -23.39
C VAL A 166 7.45 -14.66 -24.39
N LEU A 167 7.29 -13.34 -24.52
CA LEU A 167 8.12 -12.55 -25.43
C LEU A 167 9.58 -12.58 -24.97
N ALA A 168 10.51 -12.62 -25.94
CA ALA A 168 11.93 -12.66 -25.65
C ALA A 168 12.38 -11.38 -24.92
N ARG A 169 13.29 -11.53 -23.96
CA ARG A 169 13.98 -10.38 -23.37
C ARG A 169 14.83 -9.69 -24.45
N PRO A 170 14.71 -8.37 -24.64
CA PRO A 170 15.67 -7.62 -25.44
C PRO A 170 17.10 -7.83 -24.96
N ASP A 171 18.09 -7.65 -25.83
CA ASP A 171 19.49 -7.57 -25.38
C ASP A 171 19.71 -6.42 -24.40
N ASP A 172 20.82 -6.45 -23.67
CA ASP A 172 21.05 -5.49 -22.58
C ASP A 172 21.14 -4.04 -23.07
N GLU A 173 21.65 -3.81 -24.29
CA GLU A 173 21.71 -2.47 -24.90
C GLU A 173 20.30 -1.95 -25.14
N ARG A 174 19.48 -2.71 -25.87
CA ARG A 174 18.09 -2.36 -26.16
C ARG A 174 17.23 -2.25 -24.90
N TRP A 175 17.47 -3.11 -23.92
CA TRP A 175 16.78 -3.08 -22.63
C TRP A 175 17.03 -1.77 -21.88
N ASN A 176 18.29 -1.34 -21.81
CA ASN A 176 18.67 -0.08 -21.14
C ASN A 176 18.17 1.16 -21.89
N GLU A 177 18.14 1.11 -23.23
CA GLU A 177 17.50 2.16 -24.05
C GLU A 177 16.02 2.30 -23.71
N LEU A 178 15.28 1.18 -23.65
CA LEU A 178 13.86 1.19 -23.34
C LEU A 178 13.58 1.68 -21.92
N ILE A 179 14.42 1.31 -20.93
CA ILE A 179 14.31 1.84 -19.56
C ILE A 179 14.51 3.36 -19.55
N THR A 180 15.54 3.84 -20.25
CA THR A 180 15.84 5.28 -20.33
C THR A 180 14.70 6.04 -21.00
N GLN A 181 14.16 5.48 -22.08
CA GLN A 181 12.98 6.03 -22.75
C GLN A 181 11.76 6.04 -21.83
N GLY A 182 11.49 4.96 -21.11
CA GLY A 182 10.34 4.85 -20.22
C GLY A 182 10.43 5.82 -19.03
N ASN A 183 11.61 5.97 -18.41
CA ASN A 183 11.81 6.94 -17.35
C ASN A 183 11.62 8.37 -17.85
N LYS A 184 12.10 8.69 -19.06
CA LYS A 184 11.83 9.99 -19.68
C LYS A 184 10.34 10.21 -19.94
N ARG A 185 9.61 9.18 -20.37
CA ARG A 185 8.15 9.26 -20.54
C ARG A 185 7.44 9.56 -19.24
N VAL A 186 7.90 8.99 -18.12
CA VAL A 186 7.36 9.30 -16.79
C VAL A 186 7.58 10.78 -16.44
N GLU A 187 8.79 11.31 -16.69
CA GLU A 187 9.10 12.74 -16.48
C GLU A 187 8.25 13.66 -17.37
N ASP A 188 8.00 13.26 -18.62
CA ASP A 188 7.22 14.00 -19.61
C ASP A 188 5.69 13.72 -19.51
N GLU A 189 5.23 12.97 -18.49
CA GLU A 189 3.83 12.57 -18.28
C GLU A 189 3.19 11.86 -19.50
N VAL A 190 3.99 11.07 -20.23
CA VAL A 190 3.56 10.33 -21.42
C VAL A 190 3.10 8.92 -21.03
N PRO A 191 1.84 8.54 -21.31
CA PRO A 191 1.27 7.23 -20.93
C PRO A 191 1.88 6.04 -21.70
N PRO A 192 1.76 4.80 -21.22
CA PRO A 192 1.32 4.42 -19.87
C PRO A 192 2.47 4.44 -18.86
N GLY A 193 2.15 4.50 -17.57
CA GLY A 193 3.08 4.31 -16.45
C GLY A 193 3.56 5.59 -15.75
N TYR A 194 3.16 6.78 -16.20
CA TYR A 194 3.62 8.03 -15.57
C TYR A 194 3.08 8.22 -14.15
N LEU A 195 2.03 7.49 -13.75
CA LEU A 195 1.49 7.52 -12.39
C LEU A 195 2.25 6.63 -11.40
N ASP A 196 3.24 5.87 -11.87
CA ASP A 196 4.03 4.94 -11.05
C ASP A 196 5.35 5.53 -10.55
N VAL A 197 5.45 6.86 -10.44
CA VAL A 197 6.67 7.60 -10.03
C VAL A 197 7.28 7.04 -8.73
N GLU A 198 6.43 6.64 -7.77
CA GLU A 198 6.86 6.11 -6.47
C GLU A 198 7.65 4.79 -6.58
N LYS A 199 7.56 4.06 -7.70
CA LYS A 199 8.31 2.83 -7.97
C LYS A 199 9.74 3.08 -8.48
N GLY A 200 10.09 4.35 -8.79
CA GLY A 200 11.31 4.75 -9.49
C GLY A 200 12.64 4.30 -8.85
N GLU A 201 12.73 4.25 -7.51
CA GLU A 201 13.95 3.80 -6.82
C GLU A 201 13.88 2.33 -6.37
N GLN A 202 12.75 1.66 -6.56
CA GLN A 202 12.52 0.32 -6.03
C GLN A 202 13.07 -0.78 -6.94
N PHE A 203 13.13 -0.54 -8.25
CA PHE A 203 13.46 -1.56 -9.25
C PHE A 203 14.52 -1.09 -10.25
N PRO A 204 15.30 -2.01 -10.86
CA PRO A 204 16.31 -1.65 -11.87
C PRO A 204 15.73 -0.92 -13.08
N GLU A 205 14.48 -1.24 -13.46
CA GLU A 205 13.73 -0.56 -14.50
C GLU A 205 13.09 0.77 -14.06
N GLY A 206 13.19 1.16 -12.78
CA GLY A 206 12.54 2.35 -12.24
C GLY A 206 11.02 2.34 -12.42
N ALA A 207 10.47 3.47 -12.85
CA ALA A 207 9.03 3.64 -13.11
C ALA A 207 8.62 3.19 -14.53
N SER A 208 9.54 2.60 -15.32
CA SER A 208 9.28 2.25 -16.72
C SER A 208 8.54 0.91 -16.94
N GLY A 209 8.10 0.22 -15.88
CA GLY A 209 7.50 -1.12 -15.97
C GLY A 209 6.32 -1.20 -16.95
N ASP A 210 5.32 -0.35 -16.79
CA ASP A 210 4.13 -0.30 -17.65
C ASP A 210 4.48 0.00 -19.11
N PHE A 211 5.40 0.96 -19.33
CA PHE A 211 5.90 1.26 -20.67
C PHE A 211 6.57 0.03 -21.32
N LEU A 212 7.37 -0.72 -20.56
CA LEU A 212 8.05 -1.92 -21.06
C LEU A 212 7.05 -3.02 -21.43
N VAL A 213 5.98 -3.22 -20.66
CA VAL A 213 4.88 -4.14 -21.00
C VAL A 213 4.21 -3.70 -22.30
N TYR A 214 3.85 -2.42 -22.39
CA TYR A 214 3.18 -1.84 -23.55
C TYR A 214 4.02 -1.91 -24.84
N ILE A 215 5.28 -1.49 -24.81
CA ILE A 215 6.13 -1.44 -26.01
C ILE A 215 6.46 -2.83 -26.54
N GLN A 216 6.67 -3.81 -25.64
CA GLN A 216 6.89 -5.20 -26.04
C GLN A 216 5.69 -5.78 -26.76
N ALA A 217 4.48 -5.55 -26.24
CA ALA A 217 3.24 -5.97 -26.89
C ALA A 217 3.04 -5.29 -28.26
N CYS A 218 3.34 -3.99 -28.36
CA CYS A 218 3.25 -3.23 -29.60
C CYS A 218 4.20 -3.75 -30.68
N VAL A 219 5.45 -4.04 -30.33
CA VAL A 219 6.45 -4.57 -31.26
C VAL A 219 6.03 -5.95 -31.77
N GLU A 220 5.51 -6.83 -30.90
CA GLU A 220 5.05 -8.15 -31.30
C GLU A 220 3.82 -8.07 -32.23
N ALA A 221 2.84 -7.24 -31.89
CA ALA A 221 1.64 -7.07 -32.71
C ALA A 221 1.99 -6.51 -34.10
N LYS A 222 2.92 -5.55 -34.16
CA LYS A 222 3.47 -5.05 -35.43
C LYS A 222 4.17 -6.16 -36.22
N ALA A 223 5.00 -6.97 -35.57
CA ALA A 223 5.75 -8.04 -36.23
C ALA A 223 4.81 -9.09 -36.85
N ARG A 224 3.67 -9.36 -36.22
CA ARG A 224 2.63 -10.28 -36.73
C ARG A 224 1.58 -9.61 -37.61
N ASP A 225 1.64 -8.29 -37.78
CA ASP A 225 0.66 -7.49 -38.51
C ASP A 225 -0.79 -7.70 -38.01
N LEU A 226 -0.95 -7.68 -36.68
CA LEU A 226 -2.22 -7.86 -35.99
C LEU A 226 -2.63 -6.61 -35.23
N ASP A 227 -3.93 -6.45 -35.02
CA ASP A 227 -4.45 -5.59 -33.97
C ASP A 227 -3.93 -6.07 -32.60
N LEU A 228 -3.85 -5.16 -31.63
CA LEU A 228 -3.37 -5.44 -30.29
C LEU A 228 -4.49 -5.27 -29.27
N LEU A 229 -4.72 -6.31 -28.47
CA LEU A 229 -5.55 -6.27 -27.28
C LEU A 229 -4.65 -6.49 -26.06
N ILE A 230 -4.53 -5.48 -25.19
CA ILE A 230 -3.86 -5.66 -23.90
C ILE A 230 -4.93 -5.94 -22.84
N VAL A 231 -4.69 -7.00 -22.06
CA VAL A 231 -5.53 -7.38 -20.93
C VAL A 231 -4.83 -6.93 -19.66
N THR A 232 -5.44 -5.98 -18.95
CA THR A 232 -4.92 -5.47 -17.68
C THR A 232 -6.08 -5.18 -16.72
N ASN A 233 -5.85 -5.42 -15.43
CA ASN A 233 -6.73 -4.97 -14.37
C ASN A 233 -6.33 -3.60 -13.83
N ASP A 234 -5.31 -2.96 -14.41
CA ASP A 234 -4.94 -1.59 -14.07
C ASP A 234 -6.01 -0.65 -14.61
N GLU A 235 -6.61 0.09 -13.69
CA GLU A 235 -7.63 1.08 -13.95
C GLU A 235 -7.10 2.48 -13.63
N LYS A 236 -5.91 2.84 -14.10
CA LYS A 236 -5.41 4.22 -14.02
C LYS A 236 -5.73 5.03 -15.29
N GLU A 237 -5.62 6.34 -15.16
CA GLU A 237 -5.88 7.29 -16.26
C GLU A 237 -4.75 7.40 -17.28
N ASP A 238 -3.57 6.87 -16.96
CA ASP A 238 -2.45 6.76 -17.89
C ASP A 238 -2.56 5.52 -18.79
N TRP A 239 -3.45 4.57 -18.48
CA TRP A 239 -3.81 3.46 -19.38
C TRP A 239 -5.10 3.72 -20.16
N TRP A 240 -6.10 4.30 -19.50
CA TRP A 240 -7.46 4.40 -20.05
C TRP A 240 -7.88 5.83 -20.37
N TRP A 241 -8.55 6.01 -21.52
CA TRP A 241 -9.40 7.17 -21.76
C TRP A 241 -10.69 7.03 -20.96
N ARG A 242 -10.94 7.95 -20.03
CA ARG A 242 -12.04 7.88 -19.06
C ARG A 242 -12.98 9.05 -19.12
N ARG A 243 -14.22 8.82 -18.69
CA ARG A 243 -15.19 9.87 -18.34
C ARG A 243 -15.84 9.52 -17.00
N GLY A 244 -15.34 10.12 -15.92
CA GLY A 244 -15.74 9.72 -14.56
C GLY A 244 -15.32 8.28 -14.30
N ALA A 245 -16.27 7.41 -13.92
CA ALA A 245 -16.04 5.99 -13.71
C ALA A 245 -16.06 5.16 -15.00
N GLU A 246 -16.50 5.73 -16.14
CA GLU A 246 -16.60 4.98 -17.39
C GLU A 246 -15.24 4.87 -18.09
N LEU A 247 -14.87 3.63 -18.43
CA LEU A 247 -13.69 3.29 -19.24
C LEU A 247 -14.07 3.23 -20.71
N ILE A 248 -13.62 4.18 -21.51
CA ILE A 248 -14.02 4.31 -22.91
C ILE A 248 -13.12 3.45 -23.81
N GLY A 249 -11.83 3.37 -23.51
CA GLY A 249 -10.84 2.63 -24.28
C GLY A 249 -9.41 2.96 -23.87
N PRO A 250 -8.40 2.55 -24.66
CA PRO A 250 -7.01 2.94 -24.41
C PRO A 250 -6.84 4.46 -24.40
N ARG A 251 -5.78 4.95 -23.76
CA ARG A 251 -5.40 6.36 -23.89
C ARG A 251 -5.17 6.75 -25.35
N ARG A 252 -5.50 8.01 -25.65
CA ARG A 252 -5.46 8.53 -27.03
C ARG A 252 -4.06 8.47 -27.58
N GLU A 253 -3.11 8.91 -26.77
CA GLU A 253 -1.68 8.93 -27.05
C GLU A 253 -1.16 7.52 -27.37
N MET A 254 -1.61 6.51 -26.62
CA MET A 254 -1.26 5.11 -26.90
C MET A 254 -1.88 4.61 -28.21
N THR A 255 -3.13 4.98 -28.49
CA THR A 255 -3.81 4.60 -29.73
C THR A 255 -3.13 5.22 -30.95
N GLU A 256 -2.79 6.51 -30.87
CA GLU A 256 -2.06 7.24 -31.91
C GLU A 256 -0.65 6.69 -32.12
N GLU A 257 0.09 6.41 -31.03
CA GLU A 257 1.43 5.82 -31.09
C GLU A 257 1.41 4.43 -31.73
N PHE A 258 0.49 3.54 -31.32
CA PHE A 258 0.39 2.21 -31.91
C PHE A 258 -0.07 2.25 -33.36
N PHE A 259 -1.02 3.13 -33.70
CA PHE A 259 -1.47 3.29 -35.09
C PHE A 259 -0.35 3.83 -35.99
N ALA A 260 0.44 4.81 -35.52
CA ALA A 260 1.62 5.29 -36.25
C ALA A 260 2.68 4.20 -36.41
N LEU A 261 2.82 3.32 -35.40
CA LEU A 261 3.79 2.24 -35.39
C LEU A 261 3.42 1.07 -36.32
N ALA A 262 2.15 0.67 -36.36
CA ALA A 262 1.69 -0.58 -36.96
C ALA A 262 0.55 -0.42 -37.99
N SER A 263 -0.11 0.74 -38.08
CA SER A 263 -1.36 0.94 -38.84
C SER A 263 -2.47 -0.06 -38.45
N ARG A 264 -2.44 -0.48 -37.18
CA ARG A 264 -3.35 -1.44 -36.55
C ARG A 264 -4.01 -0.80 -35.33
N ARG A 265 -5.06 -1.44 -34.81
CA ARG A 265 -5.88 -0.90 -33.72
C ARG A 265 -5.44 -1.44 -32.37
N LEU A 266 -5.44 -0.57 -31.37
CA LEU A 266 -5.19 -0.90 -29.98
C LEU A 266 -6.53 -1.02 -29.22
N TYR A 267 -6.62 -2.03 -28.37
CA TYR A 267 -7.75 -2.28 -27.48
C TYR A 267 -7.25 -2.57 -26.08
N LEU A 268 -8.02 -2.16 -25.07
CA LEU A 268 -7.86 -2.58 -23.69
C LEU A 268 -9.09 -3.37 -23.22
N MET A 269 -8.85 -4.42 -22.45
CA MET A 269 -9.88 -5.17 -21.74
C MET A 269 -9.43 -5.48 -20.33
N ARG A 270 -10.38 -5.50 -19.41
CA ARG A 270 -10.19 -6.07 -18.08
C ARG A 270 -10.41 -7.58 -18.11
N PRO A 271 -9.91 -8.35 -17.13
CA PRO A 271 -10.25 -9.76 -17.00
C PRO A 271 -11.76 -10.03 -16.93
N SER A 272 -12.53 -9.12 -16.29
CA SER A 272 -13.99 -9.18 -16.27
C SER A 272 -14.60 -9.05 -17.67
N ASP A 273 -14.08 -8.14 -18.50
CA ASP A 273 -14.52 -7.97 -19.89
C ASP A 273 -14.28 -9.26 -20.72
N LEU A 274 -13.13 -9.94 -20.52
CA LEU A 274 -12.85 -11.21 -21.19
C LEU A 274 -13.86 -12.29 -20.83
N LEU A 275 -14.21 -12.39 -19.55
CA LEU A 275 -15.18 -13.37 -19.06
C LEU A 275 -16.59 -13.07 -19.62
N VAL A 276 -16.99 -11.80 -19.64
CA VAL A 276 -18.27 -11.37 -20.23
C VAL A 276 -18.34 -11.64 -21.74
N LEU A 277 -17.23 -11.42 -22.46
CA LEU A 277 -17.16 -11.59 -23.92
C LEU A 277 -16.65 -12.98 -24.35
N SER A 278 -16.58 -13.93 -23.43
CA SER A 278 -16.08 -15.29 -23.68
C SER A 278 -16.89 -16.06 -24.72
N ASP A 279 -18.17 -15.70 -24.90
CA ASP A 279 -19.04 -16.24 -25.95
C ASP A 279 -18.50 -15.97 -27.36
N ALA A 280 -17.79 -14.86 -27.57
CA ALA A 280 -17.12 -14.56 -28.83
C ALA A 280 -15.99 -15.55 -29.16
N LEU A 281 -15.50 -16.29 -28.16
CA LEU A 281 -14.51 -17.35 -28.31
C LEU A 281 -15.13 -18.76 -28.32
N ASP A 282 -16.46 -18.87 -28.42
CA ASP A 282 -17.22 -20.11 -28.28
C ASP A 282 -17.02 -20.79 -26.90
N LEU A 283 -16.76 -20.00 -25.86
CA LEU A 283 -16.64 -20.49 -24.49
C LEU A 283 -17.88 -20.11 -23.68
N THR A 284 -18.32 -21.04 -22.82
CA THR A 284 -19.33 -20.77 -21.80
C THR A 284 -18.63 -20.76 -20.45
N VAL A 285 -18.60 -19.61 -19.81
CA VAL A 285 -18.06 -19.41 -18.46
C VAL A 285 -19.19 -19.13 -17.47
N ASP A 286 -18.92 -19.27 -16.19
CA ASP A 286 -19.91 -18.92 -15.16
C ASP A 286 -20.09 -17.40 -15.09
N PRO A 287 -21.32 -16.85 -15.16
CA PRO A 287 -21.56 -15.41 -15.02
C PRO A 287 -21.03 -14.81 -13.72
N GLU A 288 -20.94 -15.59 -12.64
CA GLU A 288 -20.36 -15.15 -11.37
C GLU A 288 -18.86 -14.94 -11.46
N SER A 289 -18.17 -15.61 -12.40
CA SER A 289 -16.73 -15.41 -12.58
C SER A 289 -16.40 -14.03 -13.11
N ALA A 290 -17.24 -13.45 -13.98
CA ALA A 290 -17.09 -12.06 -14.40
C ALA A 290 -17.24 -11.10 -13.20
N LYS A 291 -18.20 -11.35 -12.30
CA LYS A 291 -18.40 -10.53 -11.09
C LYS A 291 -17.26 -10.69 -10.09
N ASP A 292 -16.75 -11.90 -9.90
CA ASP A 292 -15.58 -12.17 -9.06
C ASP A 292 -14.35 -11.43 -9.56
N ALA A 293 -14.20 -11.32 -10.90
CA ALA A 293 -13.12 -10.60 -11.55
C ALA A 293 -13.29 -9.07 -11.53
N ASP A 294 -14.53 -8.58 -11.60
CA ASP A 294 -14.88 -7.15 -11.61
C ASP A 294 -14.96 -6.55 -10.20
N THR A 295 -15.11 -7.40 -9.17
CA THR A 295 -15.02 -6.97 -7.78
C THR A 295 -13.60 -6.44 -7.58
N SER A 296 -13.45 -5.11 -7.65
CA SER A 296 -12.21 -4.42 -7.38
C SER A 296 -11.73 -4.83 -6.00
N ARG A 297 -10.79 -5.77 -5.96
CA ARG A 297 -10.09 -6.15 -4.73
C ARG A 297 -8.97 -5.16 -4.46
N ALA A 298 -9.20 -3.87 -4.73
CA ALA A 298 -8.40 -2.78 -4.17
C ALA A 298 -8.26 -2.97 -2.65
N ASP A 299 -9.26 -3.58 -2.02
CA ASP A 299 -9.30 -3.93 -0.59
C ASP A 299 -8.32 -5.05 -0.17
N ILE A 300 -7.72 -5.83 -1.10
CA ILE A 300 -6.64 -6.78 -0.76
C ILE A 300 -5.26 -6.10 -0.87
N GLU A 301 -5.16 -5.00 -1.59
CA GLU A 301 -3.93 -4.18 -1.68
C GLU A 301 -3.89 -3.02 -0.69
N ASP A 302 -4.97 -2.76 0.05
CA ASP A 302 -4.91 -1.90 1.23
C ASP A 302 -4.21 -2.68 2.36
N LEU A 303 -2.88 -2.82 2.20
CA LEU A 303 -1.99 -3.05 3.32
C LEU A 303 -2.42 -2.05 4.39
N GLY A 304 -2.97 -2.54 5.50
CA GLY A 304 -3.44 -1.65 6.54
C GLY A 304 -2.29 -0.73 6.94
N LYS A 305 -2.56 0.55 7.16
CA LYS A 305 -1.50 1.53 7.38
C LYS A 305 -1.08 1.50 8.85
N TRP A 306 0.20 1.77 9.10
CA TRP A 306 0.58 2.24 10.43
C TRP A 306 -0.26 3.48 10.77
N THR A 307 -0.73 3.57 12.01
CA THR A 307 -1.36 4.76 12.55
C THR A 307 -0.37 5.45 13.49
N VAL A 308 -0.55 6.75 13.75
CA VAL A 308 0.29 7.48 14.70
C VAL A 308 0.31 6.77 16.06
N GLU A 309 -0.87 6.35 16.55
CA GLU A 309 -1.03 5.61 17.81
C GLU A 309 -0.25 4.29 17.82
N ALA A 310 -0.29 3.50 16.74
CA ALA A 310 0.44 2.23 16.67
C ALA A 310 1.96 2.43 16.57
N VAL A 311 2.42 3.47 15.87
CA VAL A 311 3.84 3.84 15.79
C VAL A 311 4.34 4.27 17.17
N ASP A 312 3.62 5.17 17.85
CA ASP A 312 3.99 5.65 19.18
C ASP A 312 4.06 4.50 20.18
N THR A 313 3.05 3.63 20.19
CA THR A 313 3.00 2.46 21.08
C THR A 313 4.16 1.50 20.78
N LEU A 314 4.51 1.28 19.51
CA LEU A 314 5.65 0.46 19.13
C LEU A 314 6.97 1.06 19.64
N LEU A 315 7.17 2.37 19.47
CA LEU A 315 8.37 3.07 19.93
C LEU A 315 8.48 3.05 21.46
N GLU A 316 7.37 3.24 22.18
CA GLU A 316 7.31 3.14 23.63
C GLU A 316 7.68 1.74 24.14
N ARG A 317 7.12 0.68 23.54
CA ARG A 317 7.46 -0.71 23.91
C ARG A 317 8.92 -1.03 23.64
N LEU A 318 9.47 -0.62 22.50
CA LEU A 318 10.90 -0.76 22.20
C LEU A 318 11.78 -0.07 23.25
N ARG A 319 11.44 1.17 23.62
CA ARG A 319 12.17 1.91 24.66
C ARG A 319 12.06 1.25 26.03
N GLY A 320 10.87 0.76 26.39
CA GLY A 320 10.61 0.03 27.64
C GLY A 320 11.37 -1.29 27.74
N GLU A 321 11.61 -1.96 26.62
CA GLU A 321 12.43 -3.18 26.55
C GLU A 321 13.95 -2.91 26.47
N GLY A 322 14.39 -1.66 26.62
CA GLY A 322 15.80 -1.27 26.51
C GLY A 322 16.34 -1.30 25.08
N ARG A 323 15.48 -1.31 24.06
CA ARG A 323 15.84 -1.31 22.63
C ARG A 323 15.84 0.12 22.04
N ARG A 324 16.37 1.10 22.79
CA ARG A 324 16.39 2.52 22.38
C ARG A 324 17.00 2.74 21.00
N GLY A 325 18.19 2.19 20.73
CA GLY A 325 18.83 2.33 19.42
C GLY A 325 18.00 1.77 18.24
N LEU A 326 17.13 0.79 18.47
CA LEU A 326 16.22 0.29 17.43
C LEU A 326 15.05 1.24 17.18
N ALA A 327 14.53 1.88 18.24
CA ALA A 327 13.52 2.95 18.11
C ALA A 327 14.12 4.17 17.41
N ASP A 328 15.34 4.55 17.74
CA ASP A 328 16.05 5.70 17.14
C ASP A 328 16.31 5.47 15.65
N VAL A 329 16.64 4.23 15.26
CA VAL A 329 16.77 3.84 13.84
C VAL A 329 15.46 4.01 13.07
N ILE A 330 14.30 3.69 13.66
CA ILE A 330 13.00 3.88 13.00
C ILE A 330 12.72 5.36 12.78
N VAL A 331 12.91 6.17 13.83
CA VAL A 331 12.67 7.62 13.79
C VAL A 331 13.61 8.29 12.78
N GLU A 332 14.89 7.96 12.82
CA GLU A 332 15.88 8.56 11.92
C GLU A 332 15.67 8.12 10.47
N ALA A 333 15.33 6.84 10.22
CA ALA A 333 14.96 6.38 8.90
C ALA A 333 13.74 7.14 8.35
N ALA A 334 12.72 7.37 9.19
CA ALA A 334 11.53 8.12 8.78
C ALA A 334 11.85 9.58 8.44
N ARG A 335 12.71 10.23 9.22
CA ARG A 335 13.17 11.62 8.97
C ARG A 335 14.01 11.76 7.71
N GLN A 336 14.80 10.74 7.35
CA GLN A 336 15.64 10.73 6.14
C GLN A 336 14.89 10.27 4.88
N GLY A 337 13.55 10.44 4.83
CA GLY A 337 12.76 10.07 3.67
C GLY A 337 12.53 8.56 3.51
N GLY A 338 12.73 7.79 4.58
CA GLY A 338 12.30 6.40 4.69
C GLY A 338 13.39 5.34 4.64
N THR A 339 14.65 5.70 4.40
CA THR A 339 15.76 4.72 4.34
C THR A 339 16.96 5.19 5.16
N LEU A 340 17.55 4.29 5.95
CA LEU A 340 18.74 4.55 6.76
C LEU A 340 19.87 3.58 6.43
N GLY A 341 21.05 4.11 6.10
CA GLY A 341 22.24 3.32 5.76
C GLY A 341 22.81 2.54 6.96
N ARG A 342 23.48 1.42 6.66
CA ARG A 342 24.11 0.53 7.67
C ARG A 342 25.00 1.31 8.65
N ASP A 343 25.86 2.20 8.17
CA ASP A 343 26.82 2.89 9.05
C ASP A 343 26.11 3.78 10.08
N ALA A 344 25.01 4.43 9.68
CA ALA A 344 24.16 5.20 10.59
C ALA A 344 23.44 4.31 11.63
N VAL A 345 23.03 3.11 11.25
CA VAL A 345 22.45 2.12 12.19
C VAL A 345 23.47 1.75 13.27
N TYR A 346 24.75 1.56 12.91
CA TYR A 346 25.80 1.21 13.87
C TYR A 346 26.10 2.37 14.80
N ALA A 347 26.17 3.59 14.26
CA ALA A 347 26.37 4.81 15.03
C ALA A 347 25.25 5.01 16.07
N LEU A 348 23.98 4.93 15.65
CA LEU A 348 22.82 5.10 16.55
C LEU A 348 22.71 4.01 17.60
N CYS A 349 23.11 2.78 17.27
CA CYS A 349 23.03 1.65 18.21
C CYS A 349 24.29 1.47 19.06
N GLY A 350 25.36 2.23 18.82
CA GLY A 350 26.66 2.06 19.47
C GLY A 350 27.28 0.68 19.23
N TYR A 351 27.19 0.16 17.99
CA TYR A 351 27.70 -1.16 17.64
C TYR A 351 29.09 -1.09 17.00
N ASP A 352 29.95 -2.05 17.33
CA ASP A 352 31.23 -2.25 16.63
C ASP A 352 31.00 -2.65 15.16
N GLU A 353 31.86 -2.18 14.25
CA GLU A 353 31.76 -2.38 12.79
C GLU A 353 31.67 -3.87 12.38
N ASP A 354 32.27 -4.76 13.19
CA ASP A 354 32.31 -6.21 12.96
C ASP A 354 31.04 -6.95 13.42
N ARG A 355 30.15 -6.29 14.18
CA ARG A 355 28.91 -6.93 14.67
C ARG A 355 28.00 -7.26 13.49
N LEU A 356 27.38 -8.44 13.50
CA LEU A 356 26.35 -8.79 12.51
C LEU A 356 24.96 -8.32 12.97
N LEU A 357 24.18 -7.73 12.06
CA LEU A 357 22.78 -7.31 12.30
C LEU A 357 21.74 -8.43 12.11
N VAL A 358 22.12 -9.68 12.40
CA VAL A 358 21.23 -10.84 12.21
C VAL A 358 20.06 -10.75 13.20
N GLY A 359 18.84 -10.73 12.66
CA GLY A 359 17.62 -10.65 13.47
C GLY A 359 17.37 -9.28 14.11
N PHE A 360 18.04 -8.23 13.63
CA PHE A 360 17.89 -6.87 14.16
C PHE A 360 16.44 -6.35 14.13
N THR A 361 15.65 -6.75 13.14
CA THR A 361 14.23 -6.38 12.98
C THR A 361 13.24 -7.28 13.73
N ARG A 362 13.70 -8.36 14.38
CA ARG A 362 12.79 -9.29 15.09
C ARG A 362 11.97 -8.63 16.20
N PRO A 363 12.53 -7.70 17.02
CA PRO A 363 11.74 -7.04 18.06
C PRO A 363 10.59 -6.21 17.48
N THR A 364 10.79 -5.51 16.36
CA THR A 364 9.71 -4.73 15.73
C THR A 364 8.63 -5.63 15.15
N ALA A 365 8.99 -6.76 14.55
CA ALA A 365 8.05 -7.76 14.05
C ALA A 365 7.22 -8.38 15.19
N ARG A 366 7.85 -8.69 16.33
CA ARG A 366 7.15 -9.23 17.50
C ARG A 366 6.17 -8.21 18.07
N ILE A 367 6.61 -6.98 18.32
CA ILE A 367 5.74 -5.92 18.87
C ILE A 367 4.61 -5.60 17.90
N ALA A 368 4.85 -5.58 16.59
CA ALA A 368 3.78 -5.44 15.60
C ALA A 368 2.74 -6.57 15.72
N GLY A 369 3.18 -7.81 15.92
CA GLY A 369 2.28 -8.95 16.19
C GLY A 369 1.46 -8.78 17.48
N ASP A 370 2.07 -8.24 18.55
CA ASP A 370 1.37 -7.93 19.80
C ASP A 370 0.30 -6.85 19.58
N LEU A 371 0.63 -5.77 18.85
CA LEU A 371 -0.31 -4.69 18.51
C LEU A 371 -1.45 -5.17 17.60
N GLN A 372 -1.19 -6.13 16.72
CA GLN A 372 -2.21 -6.78 15.90
C GLN A 372 -3.18 -7.62 16.74
N ALA A 373 -2.65 -8.38 17.71
CA ALA A 373 -3.48 -9.14 18.63
C ALA A 373 -4.35 -8.25 19.54
N GLU A 374 -3.88 -7.03 19.83
CA GLU A 374 -4.60 -5.99 20.58
C GLU A 374 -5.54 -5.14 19.71
N GLU A 375 -5.66 -5.43 18.41
CA GLU A 375 -6.50 -4.70 17.45
C GLU A 375 -6.10 -3.21 17.26
N LEU A 376 -4.88 -2.82 17.65
CA LEU A 376 -4.31 -1.48 17.46
C LEU A 376 -3.61 -1.31 16.11
N LEU A 377 -3.27 -2.41 15.44
CA LEU A 377 -2.56 -2.42 14.18
C LEU A 377 -3.19 -3.45 13.23
N PRO A 378 -3.45 -3.12 11.96
CA PRO A 378 -3.98 -4.10 11.02
C PRO A 378 -3.01 -5.27 10.77
N ALA A 379 -3.58 -6.46 10.58
CA ALA A 379 -2.85 -7.68 10.25
C ALA A 379 -2.05 -7.59 8.92
N THR A 380 -2.54 -6.78 7.98
CA THR A 380 -1.99 -6.63 6.62
C THR A 380 -0.93 -5.52 6.50
N VAL A 381 -0.50 -4.91 7.60
CA VAL A 381 0.46 -3.79 7.57
C VAL A 381 1.86 -4.19 7.09
N ARG A 382 2.54 -3.27 6.41
CA ARG A 382 3.97 -3.43 6.07
C ARG A 382 4.82 -3.54 7.33
N PRO A 383 5.87 -4.38 7.36
CA PRO A 383 6.80 -4.42 8.48
C PRO A 383 7.41 -3.04 8.77
N MET A 384 7.50 -2.67 10.05
CA MET A 384 8.08 -1.39 10.47
C MET A 384 9.52 -1.19 9.96
N LEU A 385 10.31 -2.27 9.84
CA LEU A 385 11.67 -2.22 9.29
C LEU A 385 11.88 -3.32 8.26
N THR A 386 12.20 -2.92 7.04
CA THR A 386 12.55 -3.81 5.93
C THR A 386 14.06 -3.77 5.67
N PRO A 387 14.78 -4.89 5.79
CA PRO A 387 16.22 -4.94 5.49
C PRO A 387 16.50 -4.93 3.99
N LEU A 388 17.45 -4.08 3.56
CA LEU A 388 17.90 -3.96 2.18
C LEU A 388 19.30 -4.54 2.01
N TYR A 389 19.47 -5.41 1.01
CA TYR A 389 20.72 -6.14 0.73
C TYR A 389 21.23 -5.82 -0.68
N ARG A 390 22.55 -5.75 -0.85
CA ARG A 390 23.18 -5.73 -2.19
C ARG A 390 23.47 -7.17 -2.61
N GLY A 391 22.56 -7.76 -3.40
CA GLY A 391 22.65 -9.16 -3.82
C GLY A 391 22.65 -10.15 -2.65
N PRO A 392 23.25 -11.36 -2.76
CA PRO A 392 23.36 -12.34 -1.68
C PRO A 392 24.35 -11.94 -0.56
N GLY A 393 24.45 -10.64 -0.25
CA GLY A 393 25.51 -10.04 0.55
C GLY A 393 25.06 -9.38 1.85
N ARG A 394 25.88 -8.44 2.32
CA ARG A 394 25.69 -7.71 3.58
C ARG A 394 24.51 -6.73 3.47
N LEU A 395 23.75 -6.61 4.57
CA LEU A 395 22.76 -5.53 4.75
C LEU A 395 23.45 -4.19 4.50
N TYR A 396 22.87 -3.36 3.62
CA TYR A 396 23.39 -2.01 3.33
C TYR A 396 22.50 -0.89 3.89
N ALA A 397 21.21 -1.15 4.11
CA ALA A 397 20.28 -0.16 4.67
C ALA A 397 19.03 -0.84 5.29
N LEU A 398 18.28 -0.07 6.07
CA LEU A 398 16.95 -0.40 6.58
C LEU A 398 15.93 0.61 6.02
N ARG A 399 14.71 0.15 5.73
CA ARG A 399 13.62 0.99 5.21
C ARG A 399 12.40 0.94 6.14
N VAL A 400 11.78 2.09 6.38
CA VAL A 400 10.49 2.22 7.07
C VAL A 400 9.35 2.45 6.05
N PRO A 401 8.08 2.15 6.40
CA PRO A 401 6.95 2.36 5.50
C PRO A 401 6.73 3.86 5.14
N PRO A 402 6.30 4.20 3.92
CA PRO A 402 6.06 5.58 3.49
C PRO A 402 5.04 6.34 4.34
N GLU A 403 4.02 5.66 4.85
CA GLU A 403 3.04 6.26 5.77
C GLU A 403 3.69 6.67 7.09
N VAL A 404 4.70 5.93 7.57
CA VAL A 404 5.51 6.30 8.73
C VAL A 404 6.38 7.50 8.39
N VAL A 405 6.99 7.54 7.20
CA VAL A 405 7.70 8.74 6.71
C VAL A 405 6.79 9.95 6.72
N ALA A 406 5.54 9.85 6.26
CA ALA A 406 4.59 10.96 6.27
C ALA A 406 4.22 11.43 7.69
N MET A 407 4.16 10.52 8.67
CA MET A 407 3.94 10.88 10.09
C MET A 407 5.09 11.68 10.68
N PHE A 408 6.31 11.43 10.21
CA PHE A 408 7.52 12.17 10.58
C PHE A 408 7.92 13.24 9.55
N GLY A 409 7.14 13.38 8.48
CA GLY A 409 7.47 14.09 7.23
C GLY A 409 6.80 15.44 7.08
N SER A 410 6.03 15.88 8.07
CA SER A 410 5.74 17.30 8.26
C SER A 410 6.73 17.88 9.27
N ASP A 411 7.74 18.58 8.73
CA ASP A 411 8.76 19.42 9.36
C ASP A 411 10.13 18.81 9.70
N GLU A 412 11.12 19.37 9.02
CA GLU A 412 12.49 19.65 9.45
C GLU A 412 12.72 19.50 10.97
N THR A 413 13.62 18.58 11.31
CA THR A 413 14.54 18.64 12.47
C THR A 413 13.98 19.16 13.80
N THR A 414 13.70 18.23 14.72
CA THR A 414 13.93 18.46 16.15
C THR A 414 14.72 17.29 16.74
N VAL A 415 15.98 17.59 17.04
CA VAL A 415 16.88 16.80 17.90
C VAL A 415 16.58 17.19 19.35
N ASP A 416 16.43 16.16 20.19
CA ASP A 416 16.62 16.00 21.66
C ASP A 416 16.34 17.19 22.62
N ASP A 417 15.80 17.00 23.82
CA ASP A 417 16.33 16.09 24.84
C ASP A 417 15.36 15.84 26.01
N ALA A 418 15.60 14.72 26.71
CA ALA A 418 15.41 14.46 28.15
C ALA A 418 13.98 14.42 28.76
N ILE A 419 13.61 13.22 29.23
CA ILE A 419 12.69 13.04 30.35
C ILE A 419 13.49 13.19 31.64
N GLU A 420 13.26 14.27 32.39
CA GLU A 420 13.38 14.28 33.85
C GLU A 420 12.00 14.53 34.49
N PRO A 421 11.76 14.03 35.72
CA PRO A 421 10.42 13.86 36.26
C PRO A 421 10.00 15.07 37.08
N ASP A 422 9.39 16.07 36.45
CA ASP A 422 8.25 16.82 37.00
C ASP A 422 7.70 17.75 35.92
N GLY A 423 6.40 18.00 35.92
CA GLY A 423 5.62 18.59 34.81
C GLY A 423 5.95 20.03 34.39
N ALA A 424 7.14 20.56 34.68
CA ALA A 424 7.54 21.93 34.35
C ALA A 424 8.90 22.07 33.61
N GLY A 425 9.74 21.03 33.53
CA GLY A 425 10.98 21.01 32.72
C GLY A 425 11.82 22.31 32.73
N LYS A 426 12.51 22.61 31.62
CA LYS A 426 13.28 23.86 31.44
C LYS A 426 12.44 25.16 31.49
N TYR A 427 11.11 25.03 31.56
CA TYR A 427 10.16 26.15 31.53
C TYR A 427 9.55 26.45 32.92
N ALA A 428 9.94 25.71 33.96
CA ALA A 428 9.49 25.95 35.33
C ALA A 428 9.70 27.40 35.83
N PRO A 429 10.85 28.06 35.55
CA PRO A 429 11.04 29.46 35.95
C PRO A 429 10.01 30.41 35.34
N LEU A 430 9.48 30.09 34.14
CA LEU A 430 8.42 30.86 33.51
C LEU A 430 7.06 30.61 34.17
N THR A 431 6.78 29.37 34.56
CA THR A 431 5.56 29.05 35.32
C THR A 431 5.53 29.81 36.64
N ASP A 432 6.62 29.77 37.41
CA ASP A 432 6.73 30.44 38.71
C ASP A 432 6.59 31.98 38.54
N TYR A 433 7.31 32.56 37.57
CA TYR A 433 7.22 33.99 37.27
C TYR A 433 5.80 34.44 36.95
N LEU A 434 5.06 33.68 36.14
CA LEU A 434 3.69 34.02 35.77
C LEU A 434 2.69 33.81 36.91
N GLN A 435 2.93 32.83 37.79
CA GLN A 435 2.08 32.61 38.98
C GLN A 435 2.22 33.75 40.00
N GLU A 436 3.42 34.31 40.15
CA GLU A 436 3.69 35.44 41.06
C GLU A 436 3.28 36.80 40.47
N LEU A 437 2.90 36.86 39.19
CA LEU A 437 2.56 38.10 38.51
C LEU A 437 1.24 38.70 39.07
N ALA A 438 1.33 39.91 39.64
CA ALA A 438 0.18 40.62 40.20
C ALA A 438 -0.78 41.14 39.11
N ASP A 439 -0.25 41.46 37.93
CA ASP A 439 -1.03 41.97 36.79
C ASP A 439 -1.63 40.84 35.94
N ASP A 440 -2.76 41.11 35.27
CA ASP A 440 -3.44 40.12 34.42
C ASP A 440 -2.75 39.87 33.06
N SER A 441 -1.67 40.60 32.77
CA SER A 441 -0.86 40.39 31.58
C SER A 441 0.57 40.87 31.77
N ALA A 442 1.51 40.19 31.14
CA ALA A 442 2.91 40.61 31.04
C ALA A 442 3.39 40.52 29.59
N THR A 443 4.13 41.52 29.13
CA THR A 443 4.86 41.47 27.86
C THR A 443 6.33 41.24 28.15
N MET A 444 6.93 40.26 27.48
CA MET A 444 8.36 39.97 27.58
C MET A 444 8.99 39.88 26.19
N THR A 445 10.24 40.28 26.08
CA THR A 445 11.07 39.97 24.92
C THR A 445 11.54 38.52 24.97
N PHE A 446 11.90 37.95 23.82
CA PHE A 446 12.46 36.61 23.76
C PHE A 446 13.78 36.53 24.52
N ALA A 447 14.59 37.59 24.51
CA ALA A 447 15.82 37.67 25.29
C ALA A 447 15.58 37.67 26.81
N GLU A 448 14.56 38.40 27.29
CA GLU A 448 14.18 38.37 28.72
C GLU A 448 13.66 36.99 29.13
N LEU A 449 12.89 36.32 28.25
CA LEU A 449 12.45 34.95 28.47
C LEU A 449 13.62 33.97 28.51
N GLU A 450 14.57 34.06 27.58
CA GLU A 450 15.76 33.20 27.60
C GLU A 450 16.63 33.46 28.83
N GLY A 451 16.70 34.71 29.27
CA GLY A 451 17.35 35.09 30.53
C GLY A 451 16.67 34.47 31.76
N LEU A 452 15.33 34.48 31.79
CA LEU A 452 14.54 33.86 32.86
C LEU A 452 14.70 32.33 32.88
N LEU A 453 14.74 31.70 31.71
CA LEU A 453 14.86 30.25 31.56
C LEU A 453 16.30 29.74 31.71
N ALA A 454 17.29 30.64 31.70
CA ALA A 454 18.72 30.33 31.58
C ALA A 454 19.05 29.38 30.40
N ALA A 455 18.22 29.41 29.35
CA ALA A 455 18.30 28.54 28.18
C ALA A 455 17.67 29.22 26.95
N PRO A 456 18.16 28.94 25.73
CA PRO A 456 17.56 29.50 24.52
C PRO A 456 16.14 28.95 24.29
N LEU A 457 15.28 29.79 23.72
CA LEU A 457 13.97 29.37 23.26
C LEU A 457 14.14 28.39 22.11
N ALA A 458 13.20 27.46 21.98
CA ALA A 458 13.20 26.53 20.85
C ALA A 458 13.19 27.33 19.53
N PRO A 459 13.92 26.89 18.48
CA PRO A 459 13.92 27.57 17.18
C PRO A 459 12.50 27.84 16.64
N SER A 460 11.57 26.91 16.90
CA SER A 460 10.15 27.03 16.55
C SER A 460 9.46 28.23 17.19
N ALA A 461 9.86 28.66 18.39
CA ALA A 461 9.33 29.86 19.04
C ALA A 461 9.71 31.15 18.29
N ARG A 462 10.83 31.14 17.55
CA ARG A 462 11.29 32.29 16.74
C ARG A 462 10.77 32.26 15.30
N LYS A 463 10.43 31.07 14.78
CA LYS A 463 9.98 30.87 13.39
C LYS A 463 8.46 30.82 13.23
N TYR A 464 7.73 30.30 14.22
CA TYR A 464 6.31 29.96 14.09
C TYR A 464 5.45 30.56 15.21
N PRO A 465 4.50 31.46 14.92
CA PRO A 465 3.60 31.99 15.94
C PRO A 465 2.74 30.89 16.58
N GLN A 466 2.39 29.83 15.84
CA GLN A 466 1.55 28.73 16.35
C GLN A 466 2.20 27.98 17.52
N TYR A 467 3.54 27.98 17.62
CA TYR A 467 4.27 27.37 18.72
C TYR A 467 3.85 27.96 20.08
N TRP A 468 3.62 29.27 20.15
CA TRP A 468 3.24 29.96 21.38
C TRP A 468 1.78 29.74 21.78
N TYR A 469 0.91 29.40 20.82
CA TYR A 469 -0.52 29.21 21.06
C TYR A 469 -0.89 27.75 21.30
N SER A 470 0.04 26.81 21.14
CA SER A 470 -0.21 25.37 21.33
C SER A 470 -0.07 24.96 22.79
N PRO A 471 -1.11 24.36 23.42
CA PRO A 471 -1.01 23.83 24.78
C PRO A 471 -0.31 22.45 24.82
N ALA A 472 0.04 21.87 23.67
CA ALA A 472 0.59 20.52 23.58
C ALA A 472 2.11 20.47 23.79
N ASN A 473 2.84 21.56 23.53
CA ASN A 473 4.29 21.64 23.71
C ASN A 473 4.68 22.08 25.13
N SER A 474 5.94 21.85 25.51
CA SER A 474 6.42 22.08 26.88
C SER A 474 6.34 23.55 27.34
N LEU A 475 6.51 24.51 26.42
CA LEU A 475 6.36 25.94 26.75
C LEU A 475 4.88 26.28 27.00
N GLY A 476 3.99 25.81 26.11
CA GLY A 476 2.55 25.99 26.24
C GLY A 476 1.98 25.36 27.50
N LYS A 477 2.44 24.15 27.86
CA LYS A 477 2.08 23.48 29.12
C LYS A 477 2.53 24.27 30.35
N ALA A 478 3.74 24.84 30.32
CA ALA A 478 4.27 25.65 31.42
C ALA A 478 3.48 26.96 31.62
N VAL A 479 3.10 27.63 30.53
CA VAL A 479 2.26 28.84 30.56
C VAL A 479 0.84 28.51 31.02
N ASP A 480 0.29 27.37 30.57
CA ASP A 480 -1.05 26.90 30.94
C ASP A 480 -1.13 26.50 32.42
N ALA A 481 -0.08 25.86 32.95
CA ALA A 481 0.04 25.51 34.36
C ALA A 481 0.07 26.75 35.29
N ALA A 482 0.49 27.91 34.77
CA ALA A 482 0.40 29.18 35.49
C ALA A 482 -0.99 29.84 35.41
N GLY A 483 -1.92 29.28 34.62
CA GLY A 483 -3.23 29.88 34.35
C GLY A 483 -3.19 31.02 33.33
N PHE A 484 -2.14 31.09 32.51
CA PHE A 484 -1.97 32.11 31.47
C PHE A 484 -2.10 31.50 30.07
N LYS A 485 -2.13 32.36 29.06
CA LYS A 485 -1.97 31.99 27.64
C LYS A 485 -1.17 33.07 26.92
N ALA A 486 -0.46 32.69 25.86
CA ALA A 486 0.06 33.68 24.93
C ALA A 486 -1.11 34.38 24.22
N ARG A 487 -1.14 35.71 24.27
CA ARG A 487 -2.17 36.56 23.68
C ARG A 487 -1.72 37.18 22.37
N LEU A 488 -0.48 37.68 22.32
CA LEU A 488 0.07 38.31 21.11
C LEU A 488 1.56 38.03 20.99
N VAL A 489 1.96 37.46 19.86
CA VAL A 489 3.37 37.16 19.54
C VAL A 489 3.80 37.96 18.33
N ARG A 490 4.91 38.68 18.43
CA ARG A 490 5.50 39.47 17.35
C ARG A 490 6.89 38.97 17.03
N LEU A 491 7.00 38.03 16.10
CA LEU A 491 8.30 37.40 15.75
C LEU A 491 9.37 38.41 15.29
N LYS A 492 9.00 39.41 14.49
CA LYS A 492 9.96 40.45 14.03
C LYS A 492 10.48 41.35 15.15
N ALA A 493 9.67 41.56 16.19
CA ALA A 493 10.04 42.36 17.36
C ALA A 493 10.54 41.48 18.51
N GLU A 494 10.51 40.16 18.34
CA GLU A 494 10.85 39.14 19.33
C GLU A 494 10.18 39.40 20.68
N THR A 495 8.87 39.69 20.66
CA THR A 495 8.08 39.89 21.88
C THR A 495 6.88 38.97 21.92
N VAL A 496 6.50 38.58 23.14
CA VAL A 496 5.27 37.87 23.44
C VAL A 496 4.58 38.53 24.63
N GLU A 497 3.26 38.63 24.53
CA GLU A 497 2.40 39.02 25.61
C GLU A 497 1.65 37.81 26.15
N PHE A 498 1.78 37.55 27.44
CA PHE A 498 0.97 36.58 28.18
C PHE A 498 -0.19 37.29 28.84
N ALA A 499 -1.36 36.65 28.84
CA ALA A 499 -2.54 37.15 29.54
C ALA A 499 -3.16 36.02 30.37
N ARG A 500 -3.63 36.35 31.57
CA ARG A 500 -4.31 35.42 32.47
C ARG A 500 -5.58 34.91 31.78
N ARG A 501 -5.85 33.61 31.89
CA ARG A 501 -7.11 33.06 31.39
C ARG A 501 -8.24 33.62 32.26
N THR A 502 -9.06 34.48 31.67
CA THR A 502 -10.35 34.85 32.25
C THR A 502 -11.25 33.62 32.24
N THR A 503 -11.86 33.31 33.37
CA THR A 503 -12.70 32.12 33.60
C THR A 503 -13.88 32.03 32.65
#